data_AF-A0A9E4U9J8-F1
#
_entry.id   AF-A0A9E4U9J8-F1
#
_cell.length_a   1.000
_cell.length_b   1.000
_cell.length_c   1.000
_cell.angle_alpha   90.00
_cell.angle_beta   90.00
_cell.angle_gamma   90.00
#
_symmetry.space_group_name_H-M   'P 1'
#
loop_
_entity.id
_entity.type
_entity.pdbx_description
1 polymer ?
#
loop_
_entity_poly.entity_id
_entity_poly.type
_entity_poly.pdbx_seq_one_letter_code
_entity_poly.pdbx_strand_id
1 'polypeptide(L)'
;TDSFSVSDHYQVLEEHVKEKLFNYVVANNNIATNGAVDSRFEPVMVDRNGVADVALVAADVISEENRYHHDTSKLASLLMELYYQRREGNGPVVTLTEPQEATVL
;
A
#
# COMPACT_ATOMS: atom_id res chain seq x y z
N THR A 1 11.89 8.42 6.99
CA THR A 1 11.17 9.15 5.92
C THR A 1 10.03 9.83 6.62
N ASP A 2 10.43 10.77 7.46
CA ASP A 2 9.57 11.23 8.53
C ASP A 2 8.47 12.08 7.90
N SER A 3 7.23 11.75 8.24
CA SER A 3 5.98 12.29 7.74
C SER A 3 5.76 12.12 6.23
N PHE A 4 6.46 11.18 5.58
CA PHE A 4 6.20 10.87 4.18
C PHE A 4 4.89 10.09 4.02
N SER A 5 4.09 10.53 3.06
CA SER A 5 2.95 9.79 2.52
C SER A 5 3.39 8.86 1.39
N VAL A 6 2.47 8.00 0.92
CA VAL A 6 2.73 7.12 -0.24
C VAL A 6 3.12 7.95 -1.47
N SER A 7 2.48 9.09 -1.68
CA SER A 7 2.79 9.95 -2.81
C SER A 7 4.16 10.62 -2.73
N ASP A 8 4.59 11.02 -1.53
CA ASP A 8 5.94 11.58 -1.32
C ASP A 8 7.01 10.54 -1.68
N HIS A 9 6.81 9.29 -1.25
CA HIS A 9 7.69 8.18 -1.63
C HIS A 9 7.73 7.96 -3.14
N TYR A 10 6.57 7.95 -3.80
CA TYR A 10 6.47 7.79 -5.25
C TYR A 10 7.19 8.91 -6.01
N GLN A 11 6.93 10.17 -5.64
CA GLN A 11 7.48 11.34 -6.31
C GLN A 11 9.02 11.35 -6.23
N VAL A 12 9.60 11.05 -5.07
CA VAL A 12 11.06 11.00 -4.92
C VAL A 12 11.68 9.92 -5.80
N LEU A 13 11.04 8.76 -5.93
CA LEU A 13 11.52 7.69 -6.82
C LEU A 13 11.45 8.12 -8.29
N GLU A 14 10.30 8.64 -8.74
CA GLU A 14 10.12 9.14 -10.11
C GLU A 14 11.11 10.26 -10.47
N GLU A 15 11.34 11.22 -9.58
CA GLU A 15 12.32 12.30 -9.78
C GLU A 15 13.75 11.76 -9.93
N HIS A 16 14.06 10.64 -9.26
CA HIS A 16 15.38 10.03 -9.31
C HIS A 16 15.60 9.19 -10.57
N VAL A 17 14.62 8.39 -10.99
CA VAL A 17 14.73 7.57 -12.21
C VAL A 17 14.44 8.34 -13.50
N LYS A 18 13.71 9.47 -13.43
CA LYS A 18 13.35 10.36 -14.57
C LYS A 18 12.68 9.66 -15.76
N GLU A 19 12.10 8.49 -15.52
CA GLU A 19 11.35 7.68 -16.47
C GLU A 19 10.11 7.14 -15.75
N LYS A 20 8.97 7.03 -16.45
CA LYS A 20 7.71 6.47 -15.94
C LYS A 20 7.82 4.95 -15.74
N LEU A 21 8.64 4.54 -14.80
CA LEU A 21 9.04 3.15 -14.58
C LEU A 21 7.94 2.35 -13.88
N PHE A 22 7.19 2.99 -12.99
CA PHE A 22 6.24 2.31 -12.13
C PHE A 22 4.84 2.30 -12.76
N ASN A 23 4.24 1.11 -12.88
CA ASN A 23 2.85 0.97 -13.29
C ASN A 23 1.89 0.86 -12.11
N TYR A 24 2.39 0.37 -10.96
CA TYR A 24 1.62 0.15 -9.75
C TYR A 24 2.40 0.61 -8.53
N VAL A 25 1.70 1.13 -7.54
CA VAL A 25 2.19 1.32 -6.18
C VAL A 25 1.31 0.50 -5.26
N VAL A 26 1.88 -0.46 -4.55
CA VAL A 26 1.17 -1.24 -3.53
C VAL A 26 1.44 -0.61 -2.17
N ALA A 27 0.38 -0.23 -1.45
CA ALA A 27 0.47 0.37 -0.14
C ALA A 27 -0.44 -0.34 0.86
N ASN A 28 0.04 -0.49 2.10
CA ASN A 28 -0.77 -1.05 3.17
C ASN A 28 -1.85 -0.05 3.61
N ASN A 29 -3.11 -0.50 3.69
CA ASN A 29 -4.20 0.30 4.27
C ASN A 29 -4.60 -0.13 5.69
N ASN A 30 -4.02 -1.22 6.21
CA ASN A 30 -4.22 -1.67 7.57
C ASN A 30 -3.37 -0.84 8.54
N ILE A 31 -3.82 0.37 8.82
CA ILE A 31 -3.13 1.32 9.72
C ILE A 31 -3.61 1.23 11.18
N ALA A 32 -4.51 0.30 11.49
CA ALA A 32 -5.01 0.12 12.85
C ALA A 32 -3.84 -0.24 13.78
N THR A 33 -3.61 0.60 14.78
CA THR A 33 -2.61 0.34 15.80
C THR A 33 -3.37 -0.17 17.02
N ASN A 34 -3.22 -1.45 17.35
CA ASN A 34 -3.80 -2.04 18.57
C ASN A 34 -3.03 -1.61 19.83
N GLY A 35 -2.56 -0.34 19.87
CA GLY A 35 -1.87 0.26 21.02
C GLY A 35 -0.36 0.00 21.10
N ALA A 36 0.25 -0.70 20.14
CA ALA A 36 1.66 -1.12 20.21
C ALA A 36 2.54 -0.60 19.05
N VAL A 37 2.25 0.59 18.51
CA VAL A 37 3.21 1.24 17.60
C VAL A 37 4.23 1.99 18.44
N ASP A 38 5.49 1.60 18.26
CA ASP A 38 6.63 2.27 18.86
C ASP A 38 6.62 3.73 18.40
N SER A 39 6.69 4.66 19.36
CA SER A 39 6.68 6.11 19.15
C SER A 39 7.71 6.65 18.14
N ARG A 40 8.71 5.84 17.77
CA ARG A 40 9.72 6.16 16.76
C ARG A 40 9.24 5.92 15.32
N PHE A 41 8.09 5.28 15.13
CA PHE A 41 7.55 4.91 13.84
C PHE A 41 6.14 5.45 13.67
N GLU A 42 5.87 5.97 12.47
CA GLU A 42 4.54 6.37 12.04
C GLU A 42 4.14 5.57 10.80
N PRO A 43 2.87 5.13 10.69
CA PRO A 43 2.38 4.51 9.46
C PRO A 43 2.46 5.48 8.29
N VAL A 44 2.93 4.99 7.14
CA VAL A 44 2.87 5.74 5.88
C VAL A 44 1.42 5.86 5.45
N MET A 45 0.92 7.09 5.35
CA MET A 45 -0.48 7.35 5.00
C MET A 45 -0.71 7.14 3.50
N VAL A 46 -1.79 6.42 3.18
CA VAL A 46 -2.24 6.23 1.80
C VAL A 46 -3.02 7.47 1.36
N ASP A 47 -2.41 8.26 0.49
CA ASP A 47 -3.03 9.42 -0.14
C ASP A 47 -3.00 9.27 -1.67
N ARG A 48 -3.81 10.09 -2.36
CA ARG A 48 -3.92 10.06 -3.84
C ARG A 48 -3.31 11.28 -4.51
N ASN A 49 -2.71 12.19 -3.75
CA ASN A 49 -2.04 13.34 -4.34
C ASN A 49 -0.79 12.84 -5.08
N GLY A 50 -0.35 13.47 -6.17
CA GLY A 50 0.94 13.11 -6.80
C GLY A 50 1.09 11.71 -7.43
N VAL A 51 0.08 10.83 -7.38
CA VAL A 51 0.11 9.47 -7.97
C VAL A 51 -0.86 9.29 -9.14
N ALA A 52 -1.20 10.38 -9.85
CA ALA A 52 -2.26 10.37 -10.86
C ALA A 52 -1.94 9.51 -12.10
N ASP A 53 -0.65 9.24 -12.37
CA ASP A 53 -0.17 8.47 -13.51
C ASP A 53 0.27 7.05 -13.17
N VAL A 54 0.05 6.61 -11.93
CA VAL A 54 0.35 5.25 -11.46
C VAL A 54 -0.88 4.64 -10.79
N ALA A 55 -1.06 3.32 -10.92
CA ALA A 55 -2.17 2.63 -10.26
C ALA A 55 -1.84 2.38 -8.78
N LEU A 56 -2.42 3.18 -7.88
CA LEU A 56 -2.34 2.96 -6.45
C LEU A 56 -3.26 1.82 -6.00
N VAL A 57 -2.66 0.76 -5.47
CA VAL A 57 -3.33 -0.43 -4.95
C VAL A 57 -3.19 -0.44 -3.43
N ALA A 58 -4.30 -0.21 -2.74
CA ALA A 58 -4.36 -0.22 -1.28
C ALA A 58 -4.91 -1.57 -0.79
N ALA A 59 -4.14 -2.30 0.02
CA ALA A 59 -4.53 -3.63 0.51
C ALA A 59 -3.88 -3.95 1.86
N ASP A 60 -4.47 -4.84 2.65
CA ASP A 60 -3.83 -5.37 3.86
C ASP A 60 -2.71 -6.34 3.45
N VAL A 61 -1.47 -5.90 3.62
CA VAL A 61 -0.27 -6.67 3.25
C VAL A 61 0.68 -6.87 4.43
N ILE A 62 0.28 -6.48 5.64
CA ILE A 62 1.14 -6.61 6.83
C ILE A 62 0.99 -7.98 7.50
N SER A 63 2.08 -8.40 8.15
CA SER A 63 2.11 -9.60 8.99
C SER A 63 1.41 -9.34 10.31
N GLU A 64 0.60 -10.31 10.74
CA GLU A 64 -0.05 -10.29 12.05
C GLU A 64 0.94 -10.61 13.18
N GLU A 65 1.97 -11.42 12.89
CA GLU A 65 3.05 -11.75 13.84
C GLU A 65 3.98 -10.56 14.07
N ASN A 66 4.27 -9.79 13.02
CA ASN A 66 5.06 -8.57 13.12
C ASN A 66 4.55 -7.49 12.15
N ARG A 67 3.79 -6.53 12.68
CA ARG A 67 3.14 -5.45 11.91
C ARG A 67 4.11 -4.49 11.22
N TYR A 68 5.41 -4.54 11.54
CA TYR A 68 6.45 -3.77 10.84
C TYR A 68 6.96 -4.45 9.56
N HIS A 69 6.51 -5.68 9.27
CA HIS A 69 6.83 -6.41 8.06
C HIS A 69 5.61 -6.69 7.21
N HIS A 70 5.86 -6.85 5.91
CA HIS A 70 4.87 -7.43 5.02
C HIS A 70 4.68 -8.92 5.31
N ASP A 71 3.45 -9.39 5.20
CA ASP A 71 3.16 -10.81 5.07
C ASP A 71 3.48 -11.24 3.64
N THR A 72 4.47 -12.13 3.50
CA THR A 72 4.92 -12.62 2.19
C THR A 72 3.79 -13.26 1.39
N SER A 73 2.87 -13.97 2.04
CA SER A 73 1.77 -14.67 1.36
C SER A 73 0.70 -13.70 0.88
N LYS A 74 0.30 -12.71 1.70
CA LYS A 74 -0.63 -11.64 1.30
C LYS A 74 -0.06 -10.85 0.13
N LEU A 75 1.20 -10.41 0.24
CA LEU A 75 1.85 -9.62 -0.79
C LEU A 75 2.02 -10.41 -2.10
N ALA A 76 2.49 -11.66 -2.04
CA ALA A 76 2.66 -12.49 -3.23
C ALA A 76 1.33 -12.75 -3.95
N SER A 77 0.27 -13.02 -3.20
CA SER A 77 -1.07 -13.24 -3.75
C SER A 77 -1.56 -12.00 -4.50
N LEU A 78 -1.42 -10.81 -3.89
CA LEU A 78 -1.78 -9.54 -4.52
C LEU A 78 -0.98 -9.27 -5.80
N LEU A 79 0.33 -9.53 -5.80
CA LEU A 79 1.17 -9.34 -6.98
C LEU A 79 0.77 -10.27 -8.13
N MET A 80 0.44 -11.53 -7.82
CA MET A 80 -0.05 -12.48 -8.81
C MET A 80 -1.41 -12.06 -9.37
N GLU A 81 -2.31 -11.57 -8.53
CA GLU A 81 -3.61 -11.03 -8.96
C GLU A 81 -3.42 -9.86 -9.94
N LEU A 82 -2.59 -8.87 -9.59
CA LEU A 82 -2.28 -7.74 -10.47
C LEU A 82 -1.65 -8.19 -11.81
N TYR A 83 -0.79 -9.20 -11.78
CA TYR A 83 -0.18 -9.77 -12.97
C TYR A 83 -1.23 -10.40 -13.91
N TYR A 84 -2.15 -11.21 -13.38
CA TYR A 84 -3.19 -11.84 -14.17
C TYR A 84 -4.23 -10.84 -14.67
N GLN A 85 -4.66 -9.88 -13.84
CA GLN A 85 -5.57 -8.79 -14.24
C GLN A 85 -5.00 -8.02 -15.44
N ARG A 86 -3.74 -7.60 -15.36
CA ARG A 86 -3.04 -6.93 -16.47
C ARG A 86 -3.02 -7.77 -17.74
N ARG A 87 -2.78 -9.08 -17.62
CA ARG A 87 -2.72 -10.00 -18.77
C ARG A 87 -4.09 -10.20 -19.42
N GLU A 88 -5.16 -10.18 -18.63
CA GLU A 88 -6.54 -10.36 -19.10
C GLU A 88 -7.18 -9.07 -19.62
N GLY A 89 -6.51 -7.93 -19.48
CA GLY A 89 -7.04 -6.62 -19.89
C GLY A 89 -8.06 -6.03 -18.90
N ASN A 90 -8.21 -6.66 -17.74
CA ASN A 90 -9.01 -6.14 -16.64
C ASN A 90 -8.12 -5.18 -15.83
N GLY A 91 -8.47 -3.89 -15.79
CA GLY A 91 -7.76 -2.92 -14.95
C GLY A 91 -7.85 -3.29 -13.46
N PRO A 92 -6.93 -2.80 -12.62
CA PRO A 92 -6.95 -3.08 -11.19
C PRO A 92 -8.27 -2.64 -10.57
N VAL A 93 -8.99 -3.60 -9.99
CA VAL A 93 -10.19 -3.32 -9.20
C VAL A 93 -9.71 -2.79 -7.85
N VAL A 94 -9.78 -1.48 -7.66
CA VAL A 94 -9.50 -0.86 -6.35
C VAL A 94 -10.65 -1.23 -5.41
N THR A 95 -10.48 -2.32 -4.67
CA THR A 95 -11.41 -2.72 -3.62
C THR A 95 -11.10 -1.89 -2.37
N LEU A 96 -11.82 -0.79 -2.18
CA LEU A 96 -11.89 -0.13 -0.88
C LEU A 96 -12.74 -1.02 0.02
N THR A 97 -12.13 -1.99 0.69
CA THR A 97 -12.77 -2.60 1.86
C THR A 97 -12.89 -1.49 2.91
N GLU A 98 -14.12 -1.12 3.26
CA GLU A 98 -14.38 -0.25 4.40
C GLU A 98 -13.63 -0.78 5.63
N PRO A 99 -13.05 0.10 6.47
CA PRO A 99 -12.37 -0.34 7.69
C PRO A 99 -13.36 -1.18 8.50
N GLN A 100 -13.00 -2.44 8.77
CA GLN A 100 -13.80 -3.28 9.66
C GLN A 100 -13.85 -2.57 11.02
N GLU A 101 -15.05 -2.14 11.42
CA GLU A 101 -15.29 -1.58 12.73
C GLU A 101 -14.77 -2.55 13.78
N ALA A 102 -13.87 -2.07 14.63
CA ALA A 102 -13.40 -2.81 15.78
C ALA A 102 -14.61 -3.13 16.65
N THR A 103 -15.02 -4.41 16.65
CA THR A 103 -15.98 -4.92 17.62
C THR A 103 -15.35 -4.80 19.00
N VAL A 104 -15.82 -3.81 19.77
CA VAL A 104 -15.54 -3.69 21.20
C VAL A 104 -16.41 -4.74 21.90
N LEU A 105 -15.78 -5.79 22.46
CA LEU A 105 -16.37 -6.66 23.48
C LEU A 105 -15.91 -6.20 24.86
#